data_AF-A0A2G2P7Y0-F1
#
_entry.id   AF-A0A2G2P7Y0-F1
#
_cell.length_a   1.000
_cell.length_b   1.000
_cell.length_c   1.000
_cell.angle_alpha   90.00
_cell.angle_beta   90.00
_cell.angle_gamma   90.00
#
_symmetry.space_group_name_H-M   'P 1'
#
loop_
_entity.id
_entity.type
_entity.pdbx_description
1 polymer ?
#
loop_
_entity_poly.entity_id
_entity_poly.type
_entity_poly.pdbx_seq_one_letter_code
_entity_poly.pdbx_strand_id
1 'polypeptide(L)'
;HLDNESWATGPKHAATTAKTRRVIDFAAAHGFRGVLVEGWNPGWDGMWVGNGYDFDFTRATPDFDIEALSAYGLKKGVHLIGHHETGCAIEHYEAQLDAALDLYARLGVDQFKTGYVCDDGQVDRRNPSGGPLWREWHDGQFMARHHLKVVQEAARRHLSVNPHEPIKDTGLRRTYPNWISREGAHGMEYNAWGQPPNPPEHEVNLVFTRMLAGPMDYTPGILSLKGRHGQAIPSTLARQLALYVVLYSPIQMAADLPEHYLQHREAFRFIEDVAVDWEQSRVLDGEVGDYVTIVRRDRNSRDWFLGSITDEHGRVLPVSLGFLEPGVRYRAEIYRDGDGADYRSNPFAFTRQTREVTSADALNLMLAPGGGQAIRFTPLE
;
A
#
# COMPACT_ATOMS: atom_id res chain seq x y z
N HIS A 1 -1.09 10.13 9.40
CA HIS A 1 0.25 10.74 9.29
C HIS A 1 0.29 12.26 9.04
N LEU A 2 -0.78 12.93 8.58
CA LEU A 2 -0.71 14.38 8.29
C LEU A 2 -0.84 15.30 9.53
N ASP A 3 -1.13 14.74 10.71
CA ASP A 3 -1.45 15.46 11.97
C ASP A 3 -2.70 16.36 11.94
N ASN A 4 -3.50 16.26 10.88
CA ASN A 4 -4.82 16.90 10.81
C ASN A 4 -5.83 16.21 11.74
N GLU A 5 -5.69 14.89 11.92
CA GLU A 5 -6.55 14.02 12.73
C GLU A 5 -5.69 13.01 13.51
N SER A 6 -6.30 12.26 14.40
CA SER A 6 -5.66 11.38 15.38
C SER A 6 -6.23 9.96 15.36
N TRP A 7 -5.40 8.98 15.73
CA TRP A 7 -5.85 7.64 16.12
C TRP A 7 -6.41 7.61 17.55
N ALA A 8 -5.93 8.48 18.44
CA ALA A 8 -6.46 8.61 19.80
C ALA A 8 -7.86 9.20 19.80
N THR A 9 -8.67 8.78 20.78
CA THR A 9 -10.03 9.29 20.97
C THR A 9 -10.02 10.78 21.33
N GLY A 10 -11.12 11.47 21.03
CA GLY A 10 -11.28 12.89 21.30
C GLY A 10 -11.67 13.71 20.06
N PRO A 11 -11.58 15.05 20.12
CA PRO A 11 -12.14 15.94 19.09
C PRO A 11 -11.55 15.77 17.68
N LYS A 12 -10.37 15.16 17.57
CA LYS A 12 -9.66 14.92 16.31
C LYS A 12 -9.66 13.45 15.88
N HIS A 13 -10.40 12.59 16.57
CA HIS A 13 -10.40 11.16 16.30
C HIS A 13 -10.91 10.88 14.86
N ALA A 14 -10.12 10.16 14.07
CA ALA A 14 -10.43 9.88 12.67
C ALA A 14 -11.38 8.70 12.49
N ALA A 15 -11.23 7.63 13.28
CA ALA A 15 -12.03 6.42 13.17
C ALA A 15 -13.41 6.61 13.79
N THR A 16 -14.24 7.42 13.14
CA THR A 16 -15.62 7.66 13.54
C THR A 16 -16.58 7.07 12.53
N THR A 17 -17.75 6.66 13.00
CA THR A 17 -18.83 6.13 12.16
C THR A 17 -19.17 7.07 10.99
N ALA A 18 -19.27 8.37 11.27
CA ALA A 18 -19.63 9.36 10.25
C ALA A 18 -18.56 9.49 9.16
N LYS A 19 -17.27 9.50 9.54
CA LYS A 19 -16.18 9.62 8.57
C LYS A 19 -16.01 8.35 7.77
N THR A 20 -15.98 7.18 8.42
CA THR A 20 -15.82 5.90 7.72
C THR A 20 -16.94 5.66 6.71
N ARG A 21 -18.19 6.04 7.00
CA ARG A 21 -19.28 6.01 6.00
C ARG A 21 -18.96 6.82 4.74
N ARG A 22 -18.41 8.03 4.88
CA ARG A 22 -18.02 8.86 3.72
C ARG A 22 -16.91 8.22 2.90
N VAL A 23 -15.94 7.59 3.55
CA VAL A 23 -14.84 6.88 2.87
C VAL A 23 -15.36 5.61 2.18
N ILE A 24 -16.30 4.87 2.80
CA ILE A 24 -17.01 3.76 2.15
C ILE A 24 -17.77 4.23 0.91
N ASP A 25 -18.45 5.38 0.98
CA ASP A 25 -19.17 5.94 -0.16
C ASP A 25 -18.23 6.31 -1.31
N PHE A 26 -17.07 6.90 -0.98
CA PHE A 26 -16.02 7.17 -1.95
C PHE A 26 -15.48 5.87 -2.57
N ALA A 27 -15.12 4.88 -1.75
CA ALA A 27 -14.62 3.60 -2.21
C ALA A 27 -15.60 2.93 -3.19
N ALA A 28 -16.89 2.88 -2.82
CA ALA A 28 -17.94 2.31 -3.66
C ALA A 28 -18.12 3.05 -4.99
N ALA A 29 -18.04 4.39 -4.98
CA ALA A 29 -18.19 5.21 -6.17
C ALA A 29 -17.01 5.08 -7.15
N HIS A 30 -15.85 4.62 -6.67
CA HIS A 30 -14.59 4.58 -7.41
C HIS A 30 -14.00 3.17 -7.56
N GLY A 31 -14.79 2.12 -7.28
CA GLY A 31 -14.40 0.73 -7.54
C GLY A 31 -13.40 0.13 -6.54
N PHE A 32 -13.17 0.77 -5.38
CA PHE A 32 -12.31 0.22 -4.34
C PHE A 32 -13.04 -0.85 -3.51
N ARG A 33 -12.37 -1.99 -3.31
CA ARG A 33 -12.94 -3.16 -2.63
C ARG A 33 -13.03 -3.01 -1.12
N GLY A 34 -12.23 -2.14 -0.50
CA GLY A 34 -12.25 -2.01 0.95
C GLY A 34 -11.66 -0.72 1.50
N VAL A 35 -11.91 -0.49 2.79
CA VAL A 35 -11.49 0.70 3.55
C VAL A 35 -10.78 0.25 4.82
N LEU A 36 -9.49 0.55 4.93
CA LEU A 36 -8.71 0.42 6.17
C LEU A 36 -9.09 1.52 7.15
N VAL A 37 -9.28 1.15 8.41
CA VAL A 37 -9.52 2.11 9.49
C VAL A 37 -8.61 1.78 10.66
N GLU A 38 -7.63 2.64 10.92
CA GLU A 38 -6.79 2.59 12.10
C GLU A 38 -7.37 3.51 13.19
N GLY A 39 -7.13 3.20 14.47
CA GLY A 39 -7.72 3.96 15.59
C GLY A 39 -9.10 3.47 16.04
N TRP A 40 -9.65 2.42 15.41
CA TRP A 40 -11.03 1.98 15.64
C TRP A 40 -11.29 1.37 17.03
N ASN A 41 -10.24 0.91 17.72
CA ASN A 41 -10.29 0.14 18.95
C ASN A 41 -9.67 0.89 20.15
N PRO A 42 -9.97 0.55 21.42
CA PRO A 42 -9.25 1.10 22.57
C PRO A 42 -7.75 0.78 22.53
N GLY A 43 -6.93 1.68 23.11
CA GLY A 43 -5.47 1.50 23.28
C GLY A 43 -4.60 2.54 22.57
N TRP A 44 -5.19 3.41 21.75
CA TRP A 44 -4.47 4.48 21.04
C TRP A 44 -4.23 5.75 21.86
N ASP A 45 -4.91 5.90 23.00
CA ASP A 45 -4.81 7.07 23.85
C ASP A 45 -3.47 7.10 24.59
N GLY A 46 -2.73 8.21 24.47
CA GLY A 46 -1.41 8.34 25.09
C GLY A 46 -0.28 7.82 24.20
N MET A 47 0.68 7.11 24.79
CA MET A 47 1.84 6.56 24.08
C MET A 47 1.62 5.06 23.84
N TRP A 48 1.22 4.71 22.62
CA TRP A 48 0.98 3.32 22.19
C TRP A 48 2.23 2.66 21.60
N VAL A 49 3.19 3.44 21.09
CA VAL A 49 4.45 2.95 20.52
C VAL A 49 5.24 2.20 21.59
N GLY A 50 5.56 0.93 21.35
CA GLY A 50 6.24 0.06 22.31
C GLY A 50 5.48 -0.19 23.62
N ASN A 51 4.17 0.13 23.67
CA ASN A 51 3.35 0.03 24.87
C ASN A 51 1.91 -0.38 24.52
N GLY A 52 1.74 -1.51 23.85
CA GLY A 52 0.44 -1.95 23.35
C GLY A 52 -0.46 -2.70 24.33
N TYR A 53 -0.20 -2.68 25.64
CA TYR A 53 -0.99 -3.44 26.63
C TYR A 53 -2.42 -2.93 26.83
N ASP A 54 -2.70 -1.69 26.42
CA ASP A 54 -4.04 -1.11 26.47
C ASP A 54 -4.89 -1.45 25.24
N PHE A 55 -4.31 -2.11 24.22
CA PHE A 55 -5.07 -2.51 23.04
C PHE A 55 -6.10 -3.59 23.34
N ASP A 56 -7.34 -3.32 22.94
CA ASP A 56 -8.44 -4.28 22.94
C ASP A 56 -8.79 -4.58 21.49
N PHE A 57 -8.54 -5.79 21.02
CA PHE A 57 -8.75 -6.17 19.62
C PHE A 57 -10.17 -6.69 19.35
N THR A 58 -11.03 -6.66 20.37
CA THR A 58 -12.36 -7.30 20.33
C THR A 58 -13.51 -6.30 20.42
N ARG A 59 -13.20 -5.02 20.62
CA ARG A 59 -14.19 -3.97 20.85
C ARG A 59 -13.76 -2.65 20.21
N ALA A 60 -14.74 -1.92 19.69
CA ALA A 60 -14.54 -0.61 19.10
C ALA A 60 -14.61 0.53 20.14
N THR A 61 -14.06 1.70 19.80
CA THR A 61 -14.28 2.94 20.55
C THR A 61 -15.76 3.38 20.48
N PRO A 62 -16.26 4.20 21.43
CA PRO A 62 -17.69 4.55 21.48
C PRO A 62 -18.24 5.28 20.25
N ASP A 63 -17.38 5.94 19.46
CA ASP A 63 -17.73 6.68 18.26
C ASP A 63 -17.58 5.86 16.95
N PHE A 64 -17.17 4.60 17.05
CA PHE A 64 -17.01 3.67 15.94
C PHE A 64 -17.96 2.47 16.04
N ASP A 65 -19.14 2.59 15.42
CA ASP A 65 -20.11 1.49 15.32
C ASP A 65 -19.70 0.50 14.23
N ILE A 66 -18.80 -0.42 14.60
CA ILE A 66 -18.21 -1.39 13.68
C ILE A 66 -19.26 -2.30 13.02
N GLU A 67 -20.32 -2.67 13.74
CA GLU A 67 -21.41 -3.50 13.22
C GLU A 67 -22.19 -2.76 12.14
N ALA A 68 -22.60 -1.52 12.41
CA ALA A 68 -23.34 -0.72 11.46
C ALA A 68 -22.51 -0.31 10.24
N LEU A 69 -21.19 -0.14 10.42
CA LEU A 69 -20.25 0.15 9.33
C LEU A 69 -20.00 -1.06 8.44
N SER A 70 -19.76 -2.24 9.02
CA SER A 70 -19.65 -3.49 8.27
C SER A 70 -20.90 -3.73 7.43
N ALA A 71 -22.08 -3.67 8.05
CA ALA A 71 -23.35 -3.86 7.35
C ALA A 71 -23.60 -2.80 6.26
N TYR A 72 -23.12 -1.56 6.46
CA TYR A 72 -23.22 -0.50 5.44
C TYR A 72 -22.27 -0.73 4.26
N GLY A 73 -21.02 -1.10 4.54
CA GLY A 73 -20.02 -1.42 3.53
C GLY A 73 -20.44 -2.59 2.65
N LEU A 74 -20.88 -3.69 3.26
CA LEU A 74 -21.32 -4.89 2.53
C LEU A 74 -22.49 -4.60 1.57
N LYS A 75 -23.44 -3.71 1.94
CA LYS A 75 -24.51 -3.26 1.04
C LYS A 75 -24.01 -2.49 -0.18
N LYS A 76 -22.79 -1.96 -0.13
CA LYS A 76 -22.13 -1.21 -1.19
C LYS A 76 -21.02 -1.99 -1.90
N GLY A 77 -20.81 -3.25 -1.52
CA GLY A 77 -19.70 -4.05 -2.04
C GLY A 77 -18.32 -3.62 -1.54
N VAL A 78 -18.25 -2.88 -0.43
CA VAL A 78 -17.00 -2.40 0.18
C VAL A 78 -16.79 -3.06 1.53
N HIS A 79 -15.67 -3.74 1.70
CA HIS A 79 -15.32 -4.40 2.96
C HIS A 79 -14.60 -3.42 3.90
N LEU A 80 -14.86 -3.52 5.21
CA LEU A 80 -13.91 -2.97 6.17
C LEU A 80 -12.62 -3.81 6.10
N ILE A 81 -11.47 -3.14 6.08
CA ILE A 81 -10.17 -3.77 6.24
C ILE A 81 -9.78 -3.59 7.71
N GLY A 82 -9.55 -4.71 8.39
CA GLY A 82 -9.22 -4.71 9.81
C GLY A 82 -7.84 -4.11 10.11
N HIS A 83 -7.61 -3.73 11.36
CA HIS A 83 -6.32 -3.25 11.86
C HIS A 83 -6.03 -3.74 13.28
N HIS A 84 -4.88 -4.39 13.47
CA HIS A 84 -4.35 -4.82 14.77
C HIS A 84 -2.91 -4.31 14.97
N GLU A 85 -2.75 -3.09 15.46
CA GLU A 85 -1.47 -2.58 15.97
C GLU A 85 -1.20 -3.19 17.35
N THR A 86 0.02 -3.66 17.60
CA THR A 86 0.36 -4.38 18.82
C THR A 86 1.23 -3.59 19.79
N GLY A 87 1.86 -2.49 19.36
CA GLY A 87 2.88 -1.80 20.16
C GLY A 87 3.94 -2.76 20.70
N CYS A 88 4.24 -3.83 19.94
CA CYS A 88 5.09 -4.95 20.31
C CYS A 88 4.69 -5.77 21.57
N ALA A 89 3.47 -5.64 22.08
CA ALA A 89 2.95 -6.45 23.18
C ALA A 89 2.40 -7.81 22.65
N ILE A 90 3.31 -8.67 22.17
CA ILE A 90 2.97 -9.85 21.34
C ILE A 90 2.05 -10.85 22.04
N GLU A 91 2.41 -11.27 23.25
CA GLU A 91 1.59 -12.25 23.99
C GLU A 91 0.29 -11.65 24.55
N HIS A 92 0.18 -10.32 24.60
CA HIS A 92 -1.09 -9.64 24.86
C HIS A 92 -2.02 -9.73 23.65
N TYR A 93 -1.49 -9.51 22.44
CA TYR A 93 -2.23 -9.74 21.20
C TYR A 93 -2.62 -11.22 21.04
N GLU A 94 -1.69 -12.15 21.24
CA GLU A 94 -1.99 -13.58 21.11
C GLU A 94 -3.08 -14.08 22.06
N ALA A 95 -3.20 -13.48 23.26
CA ALA A 95 -4.26 -13.81 24.21
C ALA A 95 -5.67 -13.41 23.72
N GLN A 96 -5.76 -12.46 22.78
CA GLN A 96 -7.00 -11.96 22.19
C GLN A 96 -7.21 -12.43 20.75
N LEU A 97 -6.21 -13.06 20.13
CA LEU A 97 -6.15 -13.34 18.69
C LEU A 97 -7.38 -14.07 18.17
N ASP A 98 -7.81 -15.17 18.81
CA ASP A 98 -8.96 -15.93 18.35
C ASP A 98 -10.25 -15.10 18.35
N ALA A 99 -10.53 -14.39 19.46
CA ALA A 99 -11.72 -13.55 19.58
C ALA A 99 -11.70 -12.37 18.60
N ALA A 100 -10.54 -11.76 18.37
CA ALA A 100 -10.36 -10.68 17.41
C ALA A 100 -10.59 -11.15 15.96
N LEU A 101 -10.07 -12.32 15.60
CA LEU A 101 -10.30 -12.89 14.27
C LEU A 101 -11.74 -13.39 14.09
N ASP A 102 -12.38 -13.93 15.13
CA ASP A 102 -13.81 -14.30 15.12
C ASP A 102 -14.72 -13.08 14.91
N LEU A 103 -14.38 -11.94 15.53
CA LEU A 103 -15.04 -10.67 15.30
C LEU A 103 -14.97 -10.28 13.81
N TYR A 104 -13.77 -10.28 13.22
CA TYR A 104 -13.58 -9.95 11.80
C TYR A 104 -14.33 -10.90 10.86
N ALA A 105 -14.25 -12.21 11.09
CA ALA A 105 -14.98 -13.19 10.30
C ALA A 105 -16.51 -12.94 10.35
N ARG A 106 -17.04 -12.67 11.54
CA ARG A 106 -18.48 -12.37 11.74
C ARG A 106 -18.91 -11.08 11.03
N LEU A 107 -18.03 -10.09 10.96
CA LEU A 107 -18.26 -8.80 10.30
C LEU A 107 -18.02 -8.84 8.78
N GLY A 108 -17.70 -10.00 8.20
CA GLY A 108 -17.40 -10.11 6.77
C GLY A 108 -16.13 -9.35 6.35
N VAL A 109 -15.23 -9.06 7.29
CA VAL A 109 -13.86 -8.64 6.98
C VAL A 109 -13.16 -9.84 6.37
N ASP A 110 -12.38 -9.60 5.32
CA ASP A 110 -11.64 -10.64 4.59
C ASP A 110 -10.13 -10.41 4.57
N GLN A 111 -9.70 -9.22 4.99
CA GLN A 111 -8.29 -8.86 5.16
C GLN A 111 -8.07 -7.88 6.31
N PHE A 112 -6.92 -7.97 6.96
CA PHE A 112 -6.52 -7.03 8.01
C PHE A 112 -5.02 -6.73 7.96
N LYS A 113 -4.69 -5.49 8.35
CA LYS A 113 -3.32 -5.05 8.59
C LYS A 113 -2.95 -5.35 10.05
N THR A 114 -1.75 -5.85 10.30
CA THR A 114 -1.17 -5.89 11.66
C THR A 114 0.02 -4.95 11.73
N GLY A 115 0.36 -4.43 12.92
CA GLY A 115 1.58 -3.65 13.14
C GLY A 115 2.29 -4.06 14.42
N TYR A 116 3.61 -3.88 14.44
CA TYR A 116 4.50 -4.27 15.54
C TYR A 116 5.48 -3.13 15.85
N VAL A 117 4.94 -1.94 16.11
CA VAL A 117 5.75 -0.74 16.28
C VAL A 117 6.42 -0.70 17.66
N CYS A 118 7.73 -0.92 17.65
CA CYS A 118 8.65 -0.61 18.73
C CYS A 118 10.07 -0.51 18.15
N ASP A 119 11.00 0.04 18.94
CA ASP A 119 12.41 0.05 18.57
C ASP A 119 12.95 -1.37 18.40
N ASP A 120 14.00 -1.49 17.59
CA ASP A 120 14.62 -2.78 17.29
C ASP A 120 15.13 -3.48 18.55
N GLY A 121 14.89 -4.79 18.63
CA GLY A 121 15.18 -5.58 19.82
C GLY A 121 14.35 -5.21 21.05
N GLN A 122 13.23 -4.48 20.92
CA GLN A 122 12.32 -4.14 22.03
C GLN A 122 11.00 -4.91 22.02
N VAL A 123 10.88 -5.99 21.25
CA VAL A 123 9.66 -6.80 21.23
C VAL A 123 9.41 -7.42 22.60
N ASP A 124 8.23 -7.22 23.19
CA ASP A 124 7.92 -7.74 24.51
C ASP A 124 7.54 -9.22 24.49
N ARG A 125 8.14 -9.97 25.42
CA ARG A 125 7.81 -11.36 25.71
C ARG A 125 7.76 -11.59 27.22
N ARG A 126 6.75 -12.28 27.73
CA ARG A 126 6.66 -12.66 29.15
C ARG A 126 7.80 -13.60 29.50
N ASN A 127 8.44 -13.31 30.62
CA ASN A 127 9.45 -14.19 31.20
C ASN A 127 8.76 -15.44 31.80
N PRO A 128 9.03 -16.65 31.29
CA PRO A 128 8.40 -17.88 31.80
C PRO A 128 8.70 -18.19 33.27
N SER A 129 9.78 -17.63 33.83
CA SER A 129 10.18 -17.84 35.23
C SER A 129 9.47 -16.89 36.20
N GLY A 130 8.64 -15.96 35.70
CA GLY A 130 8.15 -14.81 36.46
C GLY A 130 9.25 -13.76 36.63
N GLY A 131 8.93 -12.49 36.38
CA GLY A 131 9.90 -11.39 36.45
C GLY A 131 9.66 -10.34 35.36
N PRO A 132 10.61 -9.42 35.14
CA PRO A 132 10.53 -8.44 34.05
C PRO A 132 10.39 -9.13 32.69
N LEU A 133 9.76 -8.41 31.75
CA LEU A 133 9.62 -8.85 30.37
C LEU A 133 10.99 -9.12 29.74
N TRP A 134 11.05 -10.15 28.89
CA TRP A 134 12.14 -10.36 27.96
C TRP A 134 11.95 -9.48 26.72
N ARG A 135 13.07 -9.12 26.10
CA ARG A 135 13.11 -8.36 24.86
C ARG A 135 13.63 -9.23 23.73
N GLU A 136 12.90 -9.25 22.63
CA GLU A 136 13.17 -10.07 21.44
C GLU A 136 13.35 -9.18 20.21
N TRP A 137 13.91 -9.73 19.15
CA TRP A 137 14.04 -9.08 17.85
C TRP A 137 12.86 -9.43 16.93
N HIS A 138 12.46 -8.52 16.04
CA HIS A 138 11.39 -8.75 15.06
C HIS A 138 11.66 -9.93 14.12
N ASP A 139 12.92 -10.25 13.86
CA ASP A 139 13.36 -11.34 12.98
C ASP A 139 13.92 -12.56 13.73
N GLY A 140 13.83 -12.57 15.06
CA GLY A 140 14.18 -13.70 15.90
C GLY A 140 13.20 -14.88 15.76
N GLN A 141 13.60 -16.06 16.27
CA GLN A 141 12.76 -17.27 16.20
C GLN A 141 11.39 -17.09 16.87
N PHE A 142 11.31 -16.31 17.95
CA PHE A 142 10.06 -15.99 18.63
C PHE A 142 9.07 -15.30 17.70
N MET A 143 9.48 -14.18 17.08
CA MET A 143 8.63 -13.42 16.16
C MET A 143 8.34 -14.14 14.85
N ALA A 144 9.30 -14.91 14.32
CA ALA A 144 9.04 -15.77 13.16
C ALA A 144 7.89 -16.76 13.41
N ARG A 145 7.81 -17.35 14.61
CA ARG A 145 6.71 -18.23 15.02
C ARG A 145 5.41 -17.47 15.24
N HIS A 146 5.49 -16.29 15.85
CA HIS A 146 4.33 -15.41 16.06
C HIS A 146 3.64 -15.05 14.74
N HIS A 147 4.38 -14.50 13.76
CA HIS A 147 3.79 -14.13 12.47
C HIS A 147 3.13 -15.33 11.78
N LEU A 148 3.78 -16.50 11.80
CA LEU A 148 3.21 -17.71 11.22
C LEU A 148 1.94 -18.17 11.94
N LYS A 149 1.89 -18.05 13.28
CA LYS A 149 0.68 -18.32 14.08
C LYS A 149 -0.47 -17.42 13.63
N VAL A 150 -0.26 -16.10 13.55
CA VAL A 150 -1.30 -15.14 13.09
C VAL A 150 -1.81 -15.51 11.69
N VAL A 151 -0.91 -15.83 10.76
CA VAL A 151 -1.27 -16.24 9.39
C VAL A 151 -2.09 -17.53 9.38
N GLN A 152 -1.72 -18.54 10.17
CA GLN A 152 -2.42 -19.82 10.24
C GLN A 152 -3.80 -19.68 10.89
N GLU A 153 -3.92 -18.91 11.98
CA GLU A 153 -5.20 -18.66 12.64
C GLU A 153 -6.15 -17.83 11.77
N ALA A 154 -5.62 -16.84 11.05
CA ALA A 154 -6.37 -16.06 10.07
C ALA A 154 -6.90 -16.94 8.93
N ALA A 155 -6.06 -17.87 8.42
CA ALA A 155 -6.44 -18.77 7.32
C ALA A 155 -7.65 -19.65 7.68
N ARG A 156 -7.74 -20.13 8.93
CA ARG A 156 -8.89 -20.93 9.43
C ARG A 156 -10.23 -20.19 9.36
N ARG A 157 -10.17 -18.86 9.31
CA ARG A 157 -11.32 -17.94 9.26
C ARG A 157 -11.46 -17.24 7.91
N HIS A 158 -10.72 -17.68 6.89
CA HIS A 158 -10.68 -17.07 5.56
C HIS A 158 -10.26 -15.60 5.55
N LEU A 159 -9.39 -15.21 6.47
CA LEU A 159 -8.82 -13.87 6.57
C LEU A 159 -7.41 -13.83 5.97
N SER A 160 -7.13 -12.77 5.22
CA SER A 160 -5.80 -12.45 4.71
C SER A 160 -5.09 -11.42 5.59
N VAL A 161 -3.76 -11.53 5.68
CA VAL A 161 -2.92 -10.74 6.59
C VAL A 161 -1.91 -9.90 5.81
N ASN A 162 -1.82 -8.63 6.18
CA ASN A 162 -0.82 -7.67 5.71
C ASN A 162 -0.03 -7.10 6.91
N PRO A 163 1.08 -7.72 7.35
CA PRO A 163 1.84 -7.21 8.47
C PRO A 163 2.78 -6.06 8.08
N HIS A 164 2.68 -4.97 8.82
CA HIS A 164 3.71 -3.94 8.97
C HIS A 164 4.65 -4.35 10.11
N GLU A 165 5.84 -3.74 10.20
CA GLU A 165 7.00 -4.18 11.00
C GLU A 165 7.21 -5.72 11.01
N PRO A 166 7.22 -6.38 9.83
CA PRO A 166 7.18 -7.83 9.75
C PRO A 166 8.59 -8.44 9.82
N ILE A 167 8.66 -9.75 10.06
CA ILE A 167 9.78 -10.54 9.51
C ILE A 167 9.82 -10.40 7.98
N LYS A 168 11.03 -10.33 7.39
CA LYS A 168 11.20 -10.22 5.92
C LYS A 168 10.50 -11.33 5.14
N ASP A 169 10.08 -11.03 3.92
CA ASP A 169 9.49 -12.05 3.04
C ASP A 169 10.55 -13.09 2.64
N THR A 170 10.12 -14.34 2.60
CA THR A 170 10.92 -15.53 2.22
C THR A 170 10.14 -16.45 1.29
N GLY A 171 9.04 -15.98 0.71
CA GLY A 171 8.19 -16.73 -0.23
C GLY A 171 7.10 -17.56 0.42
N LEU A 172 6.87 -17.44 1.74
CA LEU A 172 5.85 -18.24 2.45
C LEU A 172 4.42 -18.00 1.96
N ARG A 173 4.15 -16.90 1.24
CA ARG A 173 2.89 -16.69 0.50
C ARG A 173 2.56 -17.82 -0.48
N ARG A 174 3.54 -18.61 -0.94
CA ARG A 174 3.30 -19.82 -1.73
C ARG A 174 2.61 -20.92 -0.91
N THR A 175 3.02 -21.08 0.35
CA THR A 175 2.48 -22.08 1.27
C THR A 175 1.20 -21.58 1.95
N TYR A 176 1.16 -20.30 2.28
CA TYR A 176 0.05 -19.62 2.95
C TYR A 176 -0.39 -18.41 2.10
N PRO A 177 -1.26 -18.62 1.09
CA PRO A 177 -1.67 -17.57 0.16
C PRO A 177 -2.43 -16.40 0.81
N ASN A 178 -2.92 -16.57 2.03
CA ASN A 178 -3.54 -15.51 2.82
C ASN A 178 -2.51 -14.55 3.45
N TRP A 179 -1.20 -14.84 3.40
CA TRP A 179 -0.14 -13.87 3.73
C TRP A 179 0.17 -13.00 2.50
N ILE A 180 -0.75 -12.09 2.20
CA ILE A 180 -0.90 -11.45 0.89
C ILE A 180 0.17 -10.41 0.56
N SER A 181 0.59 -9.62 1.53
CA SER A 181 1.63 -8.60 1.39
C SER A 181 2.29 -8.37 2.74
N ARG A 182 3.26 -7.45 2.82
CA ARG A 182 3.86 -6.94 4.05
C ARG A 182 4.61 -5.64 3.77
N GLU A 183 4.91 -4.83 4.78
CA GLU A 183 5.75 -3.63 4.57
C GLU A 183 7.25 -3.98 4.62
N GLY A 184 7.93 -3.85 5.78
CA GLY A 184 9.31 -4.33 5.98
C GLY A 184 10.38 -3.57 5.19
N ALA A 185 10.12 -2.30 4.91
CA ALA A 185 11.04 -1.28 4.39
C ALA A 185 10.35 0.09 4.55
N HIS A 186 11.07 1.20 4.40
CA HIS A 186 10.43 2.52 4.42
C HIS A 186 9.37 2.63 3.31
N GLY A 187 8.10 2.71 3.70
CA GLY A 187 6.97 2.96 2.81
C GLY A 187 6.71 4.44 2.54
N MET A 188 5.53 4.76 2.00
CA MET A 188 5.09 6.14 1.76
C MET A 188 4.94 6.95 3.06
N GLU A 189 4.74 6.31 4.21
CA GLU A 189 4.62 7.03 5.48
C GLU A 189 5.87 7.86 5.84
N TYR A 190 7.06 7.39 5.49
CA TYR A 190 8.31 8.14 5.67
C TYR A 190 8.37 9.40 4.80
N ASN A 191 7.61 9.45 3.70
CA ASN A 191 7.45 10.71 2.94
C ASN A 191 6.54 11.71 3.65
N ALA A 192 5.68 11.24 4.55
CA ALA A 192 4.85 12.13 5.35
C ALA A 192 5.64 12.79 6.49
N TRP A 193 6.48 12.04 7.22
CA TRP A 193 7.09 12.54 8.46
C TRP A 193 8.60 12.30 8.61
N GLY A 194 9.22 11.50 7.75
CA GLY A 194 10.66 11.26 7.77
C GLY A 194 11.47 12.55 7.58
N GLN A 195 12.62 12.64 8.26
CA GLN A 195 13.56 13.76 8.19
C GLN A 195 14.98 13.23 7.90
N PRO A 196 15.39 13.13 6.62
CA PRO A 196 14.66 13.51 5.40
C PRO A 196 13.55 12.50 5.00
N PRO A 197 12.61 12.87 4.11
CA PRO A 197 11.74 11.91 3.41
C PRO A 197 12.57 10.96 2.53
N ASN A 198 11.91 9.95 1.94
CA ASN A 198 12.58 9.05 1.02
C ASN A 198 13.14 9.85 -0.18
N PRO A 199 14.41 9.64 -0.57
CA PRO A 199 15.00 10.31 -1.73
C PRO A 199 14.40 9.78 -3.04
N PRO A 200 14.51 10.52 -4.17
CA PRO A 200 14.00 10.07 -5.47
C PRO A 200 14.49 8.70 -5.95
N GLU A 201 15.69 8.26 -5.56
CA GLU A 201 16.21 6.92 -5.89
C GLU A 201 15.58 5.77 -5.07
N HIS A 202 14.79 6.07 -4.03
CA HIS A 202 14.32 5.07 -3.05
C HIS A 202 13.50 3.95 -3.69
N GLU A 203 12.44 4.27 -4.44
CA GLU A 203 11.59 3.22 -5.03
C GLU A 203 12.30 2.43 -6.11
N VAL A 204 13.29 3.01 -6.80
CA VAL A 204 14.15 2.27 -7.73
C VAL A 204 15.00 1.27 -6.94
N ASN A 205 15.63 1.70 -5.86
CA ASN A 205 16.42 0.83 -4.99
C ASN A 205 15.56 -0.29 -4.37
N LEU A 206 14.31 -0.02 -3.98
CA LEU A 206 13.38 -1.04 -3.48
C LEU A 206 13.19 -2.17 -4.50
N VAL A 207 13.04 -1.86 -5.80
CA VAL A 207 12.83 -2.86 -6.85
C VAL A 207 13.95 -3.90 -6.91
N PHE A 208 15.19 -3.46 -6.74
CA PHE A 208 16.37 -4.33 -6.82
C PHE A 208 16.84 -4.88 -5.47
N THR A 209 16.15 -4.54 -4.37
CA THR A 209 16.48 -5.02 -3.02
C THR A 209 15.24 -5.65 -2.35
N ARG A 210 14.42 -4.85 -1.66
CA ARG A 210 13.23 -5.30 -0.92
C ARG A 210 12.26 -6.11 -1.77
N MET A 211 12.04 -5.72 -3.02
CA MET A 211 11.09 -6.38 -3.91
C MET A 211 11.58 -7.73 -4.46
N LEU A 212 12.87 -8.06 -4.29
CA LEU A 212 13.37 -9.42 -4.56
C LEU A 212 12.79 -10.44 -3.58
N ALA A 213 12.42 -10.02 -2.37
CA ALA A 213 11.87 -10.89 -1.34
C ALA A 213 10.40 -11.27 -1.59
N GLY A 214 9.59 -10.34 -2.12
CA GLY A 214 8.15 -10.51 -2.30
C GLY A 214 7.38 -9.19 -2.31
N PRO A 215 6.03 -9.23 -2.36
CA PRO A 215 5.19 -8.05 -2.45
C PRO A 215 5.41 -7.08 -1.29
N MET A 216 5.16 -5.79 -1.54
CA MET A 216 5.26 -4.73 -0.55
C MET A 216 4.01 -3.87 -0.53
N ASP A 217 3.39 -3.72 0.64
CA ASP A 217 2.36 -2.70 0.86
C ASP A 217 3.03 -1.33 1.01
N TYR A 218 3.40 -0.71 -0.12
CA TYR A 218 4.10 0.58 -0.14
C TYR A 218 3.18 1.77 0.14
N THR A 219 1.86 1.60 -0.07
CA THR A 219 0.83 2.65 -0.02
C THR A 219 1.07 3.82 -1.00
N PRO A 220 1.15 3.56 -2.34
CA PRO A 220 1.43 4.59 -3.34
C PRO A 220 0.25 5.56 -3.56
N GLY A 221 0.43 6.52 -4.46
CA GLY A 221 -0.68 7.31 -5.02
C GLY A 221 -1.05 8.54 -4.21
N ILE A 222 -0.08 9.21 -3.58
CA ILE A 222 -0.30 10.52 -2.93
C ILE A 222 -0.35 11.60 -4.01
N LEU A 223 -1.54 11.86 -4.58
CA LEU A 223 -1.69 12.81 -5.68
C LEU A 223 -1.51 14.27 -5.25
N SER A 224 -1.68 14.60 -3.98
CA SER A 224 -1.40 15.92 -3.41
C SER A 224 0.09 16.22 -3.24
N LEU A 225 0.94 15.18 -3.29
CA LEU A 225 2.40 15.25 -3.07
C LEU A 225 2.80 15.96 -1.77
N LYS A 226 1.96 15.83 -0.74
CA LYS A 226 2.14 16.48 0.56
C LYS A 226 2.13 15.48 1.71
N GLY A 227 3.13 15.62 2.56
CA GLY A 227 3.25 14.99 3.86
C GLY A 227 2.75 15.86 5.01
N ARG A 228 3.14 15.46 6.22
CA ARG A 228 2.83 16.16 7.47
C ARG A 228 3.28 17.61 7.39
N HIS A 229 2.42 18.52 7.85
CA HIS A 229 2.65 19.96 7.82
C HIS A 229 3.04 20.53 6.43
N GLY A 230 2.62 19.86 5.34
CA GLY A 230 2.91 20.29 3.97
C GLY A 230 4.31 19.94 3.47
N GLN A 231 5.02 19.01 4.13
CA GLN A 231 6.28 18.46 3.63
C GLN A 231 6.13 18.01 2.18
N ALA A 232 6.97 18.51 1.28
CA ALA A 232 6.94 18.08 -0.12
C ALA A 232 7.43 16.63 -0.24
N ILE A 233 6.69 15.80 -0.96
CA ILE A 233 7.11 14.44 -1.30
C ILE A 233 8.03 14.51 -2.52
N PRO A 234 9.26 13.94 -2.49
CA PRO A 234 10.18 13.93 -3.63
C PRO A 234 9.73 13.08 -4.82
N SER A 235 8.66 13.49 -5.50
CA SER A 235 8.00 12.76 -6.58
C SER A 235 7.27 13.71 -7.53
N THR A 236 7.08 13.31 -8.78
CA THR A 236 6.06 13.90 -9.66
C THR A 236 4.71 13.21 -9.51
N LEU A 237 3.64 13.83 -10.03
CA LEU A 237 2.31 13.24 -10.08
C LEU A 237 2.28 11.95 -10.92
N ALA A 238 2.99 11.90 -12.05
CA ALA A 238 3.02 10.73 -12.92
C ALA A 238 3.79 9.56 -12.30
N ARG A 239 4.85 9.84 -11.53
CA ARG A 239 5.56 8.81 -10.74
C ARG A 239 4.60 8.08 -9.80
N GLN A 240 3.74 8.81 -9.09
CA GLN A 240 2.78 8.20 -8.15
C GLN A 240 1.84 7.19 -8.81
N LEU A 241 1.53 7.37 -10.10
CA LEU A 241 0.76 6.41 -10.89
C LEU A 241 1.61 5.20 -11.29
N ALA A 242 2.84 5.43 -11.73
CA ALA A 242 3.76 4.37 -12.17
C ALA A 242 4.06 3.36 -11.04
N LEU A 243 4.06 3.81 -9.77
CA LEU A 243 4.31 2.95 -8.61
C LEU A 243 3.35 1.76 -8.48
N TYR A 244 2.08 1.90 -8.94
CA TYR A 244 1.11 0.79 -8.93
C TYR A 244 1.54 -0.40 -9.80
N VAL A 245 2.34 -0.14 -10.85
CA VAL A 245 2.90 -1.18 -11.72
C VAL A 245 4.31 -1.55 -11.27
N VAL A 246 5.13 -0.59 -10.86
CA VAL A 246 6.53 -0.86 -10.49
C VAL A 246 6.61 -1.69 -9.20
N LEU A 247 5.92 -1.28 -8.13
CA LEU A 247 5.96 -1.95 -6.84
C LEU A 247 4.81 -2.95 -6.73
N TYR A 248 5.10 -4.23 -6.99
CA TYR A 248 4.09 -5.28 -6.94
C TYR A 248 3.53 -5.51 -5.51
N SER A 249 2.21 -5.50 -5.41
CA SER A 249 1.45 -6.04 -4.27
C SER A 249 0.07 -6.47 -4.76
N PRO A 250 -0.48 -7.62 -4.30
CA PRO A 250 -1.83 -8.05 -4.66
C PRO A 250 -2.93 -7.21 -4.00
N ILE A 251 -2.56 -6.32 -3.08
CA ILE A 251 -3.39 -5.24 -2.55
C ILE A 251 -2.64 -3.93 -2.73
N GLN A 252 -3.29 -2.92 -3.31
CA GLN A 252 -2.71 -1.59 -3.47
C GLN A 252 -3.62 -0.58 -2.80
N MET A 253 -3.03 0.27 -1.96
CA MET A 253 -3.75 1.37 -1.35
C MET A 253 -3.69 2.60 -2.25
N ALA A 254 -4.83 3.28 -2.39
CA ALA A 254 -4.89 4.69 -2.77
C ALA A 254 -4.78 5.51 -1.48
N ALA A 255 -3.55 5.90 -1.11
CA ALA A 255 -3.22 6.36 0.24
C ALA A 255 -3.57 7.82 0.56
N ASP A 256 -3.92 8.63 -0.43
CA ASP A 256 -4.24 10.04 -0.23
C ASP A 256 -5.67 10.24 0.30
N LEU A 257 -6.00 11.47 0.68
CA LEU A 257 -7.35 11.84 1.05
C LEU A 257 -8.28 11.84 -0.18
N PRO A 258 -9.54 11.37 -0.06
CA PRO A 258 -10.53 11.36 -1.15
C PRO A 258 -10.63 12.66 -1.95
N GLU A 259 -10.58 13.81 -1.29
CA GLU A 259 -10.64 15.13 -1.92
C GLU A 259 -9.48 15.39 -2.90
N HIS A 260 -8.28 14.87 -2.62
CA HIS A 260 -7.12 15.06 -3.50
C HIS A 260 -7.26 14.23 -4.77
N TYR A 261 -7.82 13.02 -4.69
CA TYR A 261 -8.19 12.25 -5.87
C TYR A 261 -9.21 12.98 -6.75
N LEU A 262 -10.18 13.65 -6.13
CA LEU A 262 -11.16 14.46 -6.85
C LEU A 262 -10.58 15.72 -7.47
N GLN A 263 -9.53 16.30 -6.89
CA GLN A 263 -8.80 17.44 -7.47
C GLN A 263 -7.93 17.02 -8.67
N HIS A 264 -7.46 15.77 -8.69
CA HIS A 264 -6.59 15.22 -9.74
C HIS A 264 -7.27 14.13 -10.58
N ARG A 265 -8.52 14.37 -11.04
CA ARG A 265 -9.34 13.36 -11.72
C ARG A 265 -8.65 12.66 -12.88
N GLU A 266 -7.93 13.38 -13.73
CA GLU A 266 -7.27 12.78 -14.89
C GLU A 266 -6.17 11.80 -14.50
N ALA A 267 -5.45 12.04 -13.40
CA ALA A 267 -4.48 11.11 -12.85
C ALA A 267 -5.17 9.95 -12.12
N PHE A 268 -6.22 10.24 -11.36
CA PHE A 268 -6.97 9.25 -10.58
C PHE A 268 -7.59 8.14 -11.44
N ARG A 269 -7.99 8.43 -12.68
CA ARG A 269 -8.49 7.42 -13.64
C ARG A 269 -7.55 6.23 -13.79
N PHE A 270 -6.22 6.44 -13.77
CA PHE A 270 -5.27 5.33 -13.85
C PHE A 270 -5.36 4.42 -12.62
N ILE A 271 -5.55 4.99 -11.43
CA ILE A 271 -5.70 4.23 -10.17
C ILE A 271 -7.02 3.45 -10.17
N GLU A 272 -8.09 4.01 -10.73
CA GLU A 272 -9.36 3.31 -10.92
C GLU A 272 -9.23 2.12 -11.90
N ASP A 273 -8.33 2.23 -12.89
CA ASP A 273 -8.17 1.27 -13.99
C ASP A 273 -7.10 0.19 -13.74
N VAL A 274 -6.09 0.45 -12.90
CA VAL A 274 -4.91 -0.42 -12.78
C VAL A 274 -5.23 -1.74 -12.07
N ALA A 275 -4.83 -2.85 -12.68
CA ALA A 275 -4.94 -4.17 -12.06
C ALA A 275 -3.91 -4.34 -10.93
N VAL A 276 -4.12 -5.35 -10.09
CA VAL A 276 -3.22 -5.71 -8.97
C VAL A 276 -2.81 -7.18 -8.97
N ASP A 277 -3.45 -8.01 -9.80
CA ASP A 277 -3.07 -9.40 -10.03
C ASP A 277 -2.65 -9.58 -11.49
N TRP A 278 -1.53 -10.27 -11.70
CA TRP A 278 -0.81 -10.24 -12.96
C TRP A 278 -0.51 -11.66 -13.44
N GLU A 279 -0.91 -11.99 -14.68
CA GLU A 279 -0.54 -13.26 -15.32
C GLU A 279 0.94 -13.27 -15.70
N GLN A 280 1.45 -12.13 -16.16
CA GLN A 280 2.86 -11.98 -16.54
C GLN A 280 3.41 -10.67 -16.01
N SER A 281 4.69 -10.68 -15.65
CA SER A 281 5.46 -9.49 -15.30
C SER A 281 6.84 -9.59 -15.96
N ARG A 282 7.31 -8.49 -16.57
CA ARG A 282 8.62 -8.41 -17.24
C ARG A 282 9.27 -7.09 -16.88
N VAL A 283 10.50 -7.16 -16.37
CA VAL A 283 11.37 -5.98 -16.27
C VAL A 283 11.98 -5.80 -17.65
N LEU A 284 11.69 -4.68 -18.32
CA LEU A 284 12.15 -4.41 -19.68
C LEU A 284 13.50 -3.72 -19.68
N ASP A 285 13.74 -2.87 -18.69
CA ASP A 285 14.96 -2.08 -18.56
C ASP A 285 15.13 -1.63 -17.11
N GLY A 286 16.36 -1.36 -16.69
CA GLY A 286 16.62 -0.80 -15.37
C GLY A 286 18.07 -0.89 -14.92
N GLU A 287 18.39 -0.01 -13.98
CA GLU A 287 19.69 0.15 -13.35
C GLU A 287 19.47 0.44 -11.86
N VAL A 288 20.20 -0.27 -10.99
CA VAL A 288 20.06 -0.15 -9.53
C VAL A 288 20.38 1.29 -9.11
N GLY A 289 19.50 1.90 -8.31
CA GLY A 289 19.61 3.29 -7.89
C GLY A 289 19.03 4.29 -8.89
N ASP A 290 18.98 3.94 -10.18
CA ASP A 290 18.82 4.92 -11.24
C ASP A 290 17.43 4.92 -11.90
N TYR A 291 16.98 3.80 -12.46
CA TYR A 291 15.65 3.71 -13.08
C TYR A 291 15.17 2.26 -13.24
N VAL A 292 13.88 2.10 -13.50
CA VAL A 292 13.32 0.80 -13.89
C VAL A 292 12.07 0.98 -14.74
N THR A 293 11.89 0.08 -15.72
CA THR A 293 10.67 -0.04 -16.51
C THR A 293 10.14 -1.47 -16.42
N ILE A 294 8.90 -1.61 -15.95
CA ILE A 294 8.23 -2.89 -15.77
C ILE A 294 6.92 -2.89 -16.55
N VAL A 295 6.65 -4.00 -17.24
CA VAL A 295 5.34 -4.27 -17.84
C VAL A 295 4.69 -5.48 -17.20
N ARG A 296 3.38 -5.43 -17.06
CA ARG A 296 2.58 -6.50 -16.49
C ARG A 296 1.31 -6.71 -17.30
N ARG A 297 0.92 -7.96 -17.48
CA ARG A 297 -0.34 -8.34 -18.11
C ARG A 297 -1.34 -8.66 -17.02
N ASP A 298 -2.47 -7.98 -17.02
CA ASP A 298 -3.56 -8.26 -16.09
C ASP A 298 -3.97 -9.73 -16.21
N ARG A 299 -4.18 -10.38 -15.06
CA ARG A 299 -4.59 -11.78 -15.00
C ARG A 299 -5.98 -12.01 -15.55
N ASN A 300 -6.88 -11.03 -15.40
CA ASN A 300 -8.29 -11.19 -15.71
C ASN A 300 -8.70 -10.57 -17.05
N SER A 301 -7.74 -10.04 -17.81
CA SER A 301 -8.00 -9.43 -19.11
C SER A 301 -6.82 -9.60 -20.09
N ARG A 302 -6.92 -8.93 -21.24
CA ARG A 302 -5.85 -8.83 -22.24
C ARG A 302 -5.07 -7.52 -22.11
N ASP A 303 -5.37 -6.72 -21.09
CA ASP A 303 -4.73 -5.43 -20.88
C ASP A 303 -3.30 -5.63 -20.39
N TRP A 304 -2.42 -4.78 -20.91
CA TRP A 304 -1.07 -4.63 -20.38
C TRP A 304 -0.96 -3.28 -19.67
N PHE A 305 -0.11 -3.24 -18.65
CA PHE A 305 0.22 -2.04 -17.92
C PHE A 305 1.74 -1.87 -17.90
N LEU A 306 2.20 -0.64 -18.08
CA LEU A 306 3.61 -0.26 -17.97
C LEU A 306 3.76 0.78 -16.88
N GLY A 307 4.75 0.61 -16.02
CA GLY A 307 5.24 1.64 -15.11
C GLY A 307 6.74 1.82 -15.30
N SER A 308 7.16 3.07 -15.34
CA SER A 308 8.56 3.46 -15.46
C SER A 308 8.83 4.61 -14.49
N ILE A 309 9.91 4.51 -13.71
CA ILE A 309 10.33 5.54 -12.73
C ILE A 309 11.85 5.74 -12.80
N THR A 310 12.31 6.92 -12.39
CA THR A 310 13.74 7.30 -12.36
C THR A 310 14.16 7.87 -11.01
N ASP A 311 15.43 8.03 -10.76
CA ASP A 311 16.04 8.75 -9.64
C ASP A 311 15.89 10.28 -9.75
N GLU A 312 16.77 11.05 -9.11
CA GLU A 312 16.81 12.51 -9.21
C GLU A 312 17.24 13.02 -10.60
N HIS A 313 17.65 12.13 -11.51
CA HIS A 313 18.08 12.48 -12.86
C HIS A 313 16.97 12.17 -13.87
N GLY A 314 16.60 13.17 -14.68
CA GLY A 314 15.63 12.95 -15.75
C GLY A 314 16.21 12.08 -16.86
N ARG A 315 15.37 11.23 -17.48
CA ARG A 315 15.79 10.23 -18.45
C ARG A 315 14.81 10.14 -19.63
N VAL A 316 15.35 9.77 -20.79
CA VAL A 316 14.56 9.36 -21.96
C VAL A 316 14.92 7.92 -22.29
N LEU A 317 13.97 7.02 -22.15
CA LEU A 317 14.19 5.58 -22.28
C LEU A 317 13.44 5.03 -23.51
N PRO A 318 14.14 4.53 -24.54
CA PRO A 318 13.49 3.86 -25.67
C PRO A 318 13.05 2.45 -25.28
N VAL A 319 11.75 2.17 -25.38
CA VAL A 319 11.15 0.88 -25.00
C VAL A 319 10.42 0.27 -26.19
N SER A 320 10.82 -0.95 -26.56
CA SER A 320 10.10 -1.75 -27.55
C SER A 320 8.78 -2.27 -26.97
N LEU A 321 7.71 -2.19 -27.75
CA LEU A 321 6.41 -2.74 -27.39
C LEU A 321 6.23 -4.21 -27.80
N GLY A 322 7.32 -4.92 -28.10
CA GLY A 322 7.31 -6.34 -28.50
C GLY A 322 6.75 -7.32 -27.45
N PHE A 323 6.43 -6.85 -26.23
CA PHE A 323 5.70 -7.64 -25.24
C PHE A 323 4.19 -7.75 -25.53
N LEU A 324 3.64 -6.83 -26.35
CA LEU A 324 2.25 -6.88 -26.80
C LEU A 324 2.04 -8.05 -27.77
N GLU A 325 0.79 -8.46 -27.93
CA GLU A 325 0.42 -9.58 -28.80
C GLU A 325 0.66 -9.24 -30.30
N PRO A 326 1.42 -10.06 -31.04
CA PRO A 326 1.64 -9.83 -32.47
C PRO A 326 0.35 -9.79 -33.28
N GLY A 327 0.23 -8.82 -34.18
CA GLY A 327 -0.94 -8.66 -35.05
C GLY A 327 -2.15 -7.99 -34.38
N VAL A 328 -2.06 -7.64 -33.10
CA VAL A 328 -3.13 -6.96 -32.36
C VAL A 328 -2.80 -5.47 -32.22
N ARG A 329 -3.78 -4.61 -32.48
CA ARG A 329 -3.69 -3.18 -32.18
C ARG A 329 -4.12 -2.94 -30.74
N TYR A 330 -3.45 -2.00 -30.08
CA TYR A 330 -3.77 -1.59 -28.71
C TYR A 330 -3.98 -0.08 -28.67
N ARG A 331 -4.94 0.36 -27.85
CA ARG A 331 -5.03 1.74 -27.37
C ARG A 331 -4.12 1.88 -26.16
N ALA A 332 -3.05 2.66 -26.31
CA ALA A 332 -2.18 3.07 -25.22
C ALA A 332 -2.70 4.37 -24.60
N GLU A 333 -3.18 4.30 -23.37
CA GLU A 333 -3.54 5.45 -22.53
C GLU A 333 -2.33 5.80 -21.66
N ILE A 334 -1.66 6.90 -22.00
CA ILE A 334 -0.35 7.29 -21.48
C ILE A 334 -0.53 8.43 -20.47
N TYR A 335 -0.03 8.21 -19.25
CA TYR A 335 -0.02 9.14 -18.13
C TYR A 335 1.45 9.45 -17.82
N ARG A 336 1.94 10.61 -18.24
CA ARG A 336 3.37 10.95 -18.18
C ARG A 336 3.61 12.31 -17.54
N ASP A 337 4.86 12.51 -17.12
CA ASP A 337 5.40 13.83 -16.82
C ASP A 337 5.18 14.77 -18.03
N GLY A 338 4.69 15.97 -17.73
CA GLY A 338 4.49 17.04 -18.69
C GLY A 338 5.80 17.81 -18.96
N ASP A 339 5.77 18.69 -19.95
CA ASP A 339 6.94 19.49 -20.30
C ASP A 339 7.37 20.37 -19.11
N GLY A 340 8.66 20.33 -18.78
CA GLY A 340 9.21 21.05 -17.63
C GLY A 340 8.82 20.49 -16.26
N ALA A 341 8.32 19.25 -16.18
CA ALA A 341 8.13 18.57 -14.91
C ALA A 341 9.46 18.35 -14.17
N ASP A 342 9.42 18.50 -12.85
CA ASP A 342 10.55 18.29 -11.94
C ASP A 342 9.99 18.14 -10.53
N TYR A 343 10.44 17.12 -9.79
CA TYR A 343 9.90 16.83 -8.44
C TYR A 343 10.03 17.98 -7.43
N ARG A 344 10.95 18.93 -7.65
CA ARG A 344 11.22 20.06 -6.74
C ARG A 344 10.41 21.29 -7.11
N SER A 345 10.37 21.62 -8.40
CA SER A 345 9.87 22.93 -8.86
C SER A 345 8.51 22.87 -9.55
N ASN A 346 8.19 21.76 -10.23
CA ASN A 346 6.97 21.63 -11.01
C ASN A 346 6.45 20.18 -11.03
N PRO A 347 6.15 19.59 -9.86
CA PRO A 347 5.87 18.16 -9.76
C PRO A 347 4.49 17.77 -10.32
N PHE A 348 3.63 18.75 -10.60
CA PHE A 348 2.28 18.55 -11.14
C PHE A 348 2.18 18.75 -12.66
N ALA A 349 3.28 19.12 -13.34
CA ALA A 349 3.28 19.12 -14.81
C ALA A 349 3.04 17.70 -15.31
N PHE A 350 1.88 17.51 -15.93
CA PHE A 350 1.32 16.19 -16.21
C PHE A 350 0.63 16.21 -17.57
N THR A 351 0.75 15.12 -18.32
CA THR A 351 0.08 14.96 -19.62
C THR A 351 -0.54 13.58 -19.71
N ARG A 352 -1.85 13.55 -20.02
CA ARG A 352 -2.58 12.35 -20.42
C ARG A 352 -2.83 12.40 -21.92
N GLN A 353 -2.48 11.32 -22.61
CA GLN A 353 -2.68 11.21 -24.05
C GLN A 353 -3.01 9.78 -24.46
N THR A 354 -3.61 9.61 -25.63
CA THR A 354 -3.95 8.29 -26.18
C THR A 354 -3.24 8.11 -27.52
N ARG A 355 -2.76 6.89 -27.79
CA ARG A 355 -2.15 6.52 -29.08
C ARG A 355 -2.50 5.08 -29.44
N GLU A 356 -2.76 4.80 -30.71
CA GLU A 356 -2.80 3.41 -31.20
C GLU A 356 -1.38 2.89 -31.44
N VAL A 357 -1.10 1.69 -30.95
CA VAL A 357 0.20 1.01 -31.06
C VAL A 357 0.02 -0.48 -31.33
N THR A 358 1.10 -1.13 -31.74
CA THR A 358 1.21 -2.56 -32.00
C THR A 358 2.50 -3.10 -31.37
N SER A 359 2.69 -4.42 -31.42
CA SER A 359 3.94 -5.05 -30.98
C SER A 359 5.18 -4.65 -31.79
N ALA A 360 5.00 -4.03 -32.96
CA ALA A 360 6.10 -3.56 -33.82
C ALA A 360 6.57 -2.14 -33.48
N ASP A 361 5.84 -1.42 -32.63
CA ASP A 361 6.15 -0.05 -32.24
C ASP A 361 7.19 0.03 -31.12
N ALA A 362 7.72 1.23 -30.92
CA ALA A 362 8.51 1.62 -29.77
C ALA A 362 8.02 2.97 -29.22
N LEU A 363 8.21 3.19 -27.92
CA LEU A 363 7.93 4.45 -27.25
C LEU A 363 9.21 5.00 -26.60
N ASN A 364 9.38 6.32 -26.66
CA ASN A 364 10.33 7.01 -25.80
C ASN A 364 9.59 7.40 -24.53
N LEU A 365 9.93 6.78 -23.41
CA LEU A 365 9.43 7.16 -22.10
C LEU A 365 10.21 8.39 -21.64
N MET A 366 9.51 9.45 -21.25
CA MET A 366 10.13 10.71 -20.84
C MET A 366 9.88 10.89 -19.35
N LEU A 367 10.93 10.70 -18.56
CA LEU A 367 10.88 10.75 -17.10
C LEU A 367 11.55 12.03 -16.65
N ALA A 368 10.81 12.88 -15.94
CA ALA A 368 11.40 14.04 -15.27
C ALA A 368 12.34 13.61 -14.13
N PRO A 369 13.21 14.49 -13.62
CA PRO A 369 13.84 14.30 -12.31
C PRO A 369 12.81 13.91 -11.25
N GLY A 370 13.03 12.80 -10.53
CA GLY A 370 12.08 12.23 -9.56
C GLY A 370 10.75 11.81 -10.17
N GLY A 371 10.74 11.57 -11.47
CA GLY A 371 9.56 11.42 -12.31
C GLY A 371 9.18 9.98 -12.61
N GLY A 372 8.20 9.83 -13.50
CA GLY A 372 7.67 8.55 -13.92
C GLY A 372 6.64 8.62 -15.04
N GLN A 373 6.29 7.46 -15.56
CA GLN A 373 5.28 7.30 -16.61
C GLN A 373 4.53 5.98 -16.41
N ALA A 374 3.19 6.07 -16.49
CA ALA A 374 2.28 4.94 -16.41
C ALA A 374 1.47 4.81 -17.71
N ILE A 375 1.27 3.59 -18.19
CA ILE A 375 0.52 3.35 -19.44
C ILE A 375 -0.40 2.14 -19.25
N ARG A 376 -1.65 2.25 -19.70
CA ARG A 376 -2.56 1.11 -19.92
C ARG A 376 -2.66 0.85 -21.42
N PHE A 377 -2.50 -0.41 -21.82
CA PHE A 377 -2.67 -0.86 -23.20
C PHE A 377 -3.90 -1.77 -23.25
N THR A 378 -4.99 -1.26 -23.82
CA THR A 378 -6.23 -2.04 -24.04
C THR A 378 -6.24 -2.55 -25.47
N PRO A 379 -6.42 -3.85 -25.76
CA PRO A 379 -6.53 -4.32 -27.13
C PRO A 379 -7.76 -3.69 -27.81
N LEU A 380 -7.59 -3.32 -29.07
CA LEU A 380 -8.66 -2.88 -29.96
C LEU A 380 -9.23 -4.09 -30.69
N GLU A 381 -10.51 -4.01 -31.03
CA GLU A 381 -11.19 -4.99 -31.90
C GLU A 381 -10.62 -5.00 -33.33
#